data_AF-A0A382F4Z1-F1
#
_entry.id   AF-A0A382F4Z1-F1
#
_cell.length_a   1.000
_cell.length_b   1.000
_cell.length_c   1.000
_cell.angle_alpha   90.00
_cell.angle_beta   90.00
_cell.angle_gamma   90.00
#
_symmetry.space_group_name_H-M   'P 1'
#
loop_
_entity.id
_entity.type
_entity.pdbx_description
1 polymer ?
#
loop_
_entity_poly.entity_id
_entity_poly.type
_entity_poly.pdbx_seq_one_letter_code
_entity_poly.pdbx_strand_id
1 'polypeptide(L)'
;EIKTNFKSFLKEQDVFRDYNLEGSTISHLLDILAYNTHYNAFYLNMVANEMFIDSATTRNAMISLSKLLGYTPKSRTGAKANVNISITPNDAPANITIAKNTKFNSSINGINYTFVADQAYSTTAGSDNATVTVQNVSLIEGEPLTFSYTANTQDSSQRFSIPNRGVDHSTITVSIKENSSTTELSPYTQASDLLETGSTSNVFFIEEGTDFLTEIKFGDGVLGRKLKTGNIVIIDYNVCEGVLGNGANNFSVATTVGGYSTATLVTNDKAEGGSDEESINSIRFNAPRHYNTQNRAVTTDDYKRIILRDYPLAESIVVYGGEDADPPEYGKVFIGIKPKSGLYLTDSVKTSIKDNILKKYNVASITPEFVDLDYVYVLLTTTVNFDSRKTVRTSQALRSSIIKSINTYVSEDLYKFEQTFRLSKLQTRIDETDSSILGDDSSIRLKKTIVPELNTPLSYTLRFNNAISHPHTGHAATLSSTVFSINDEQDNLQQDCKIKDFNGVLKGYRIDNEGTEFTVRENMGTIDYITGKVVI
;
A
#
# COMPACT_ATOMS: atom_id res chain seq x y z
N GLU A 1 2.82 37.09 -26.29
CA GLU A 1 1.92 37.84 -25.37
C GLU A 1 2.65 38.85 -24.49
N ILE A 2 3.68 38.46 -23.73
CA ILE A 2 4.46 39.38 -22.85
C ILE A 2 4.97 40.62 -23.61
N LYS A 3 5.59 40.44 -24.78
CA LYS A 3 6.02 41.55 -25.65
C LYS A 3 4.87 42.49 -26.02
N THR A 4 3.69 41.94 -26.32
CA THR A 4 2.49 42.72 -26.68
C THR A 4 2.03 43.56 -25.51
N ASN A 5 2.03 43.01 -24.29
CA ASN A 5 1.70 43.74 -23.07
C ASN A 5 2.70 44.88 -22.81
N PHE A 6 4.01 44.62 -22.91
CA PHE A 6 5.03 45.66 -22.82
C PHE A 6 4.85 46.79 -23.84
N LYS A 7 4.48 46.46 -25.09
CA LYS A 7 4.18 47.49 -26.11
C LYS A 7 2.99 48.35 -25.71
N SER A 8 1.93 47.77 -25.13
CA SER A 8 0.78 48.52 -24.63
C SER A 8 1.18 49.43 -23.47
N PHE A 9 1.93 48.92 -22.49
CA PHE A 9 2.43 49.70 -21.36
C PHE A 9 3.28 50.90 -21.80
N LEU A 10 4.19 50.72 -22.77
CA LEU A 10 5.03 51.81 -23.27
C LEU A 10 4.25 52.86 -24.07
N LYS A 11 3.14 52.48 -24.73
CA LYS A 11 2.26 53.45 -25.43
C LYS A 11 1.49 54.37 -24.47
N GLU A 12 1.29 53.94 -23.23
CA GLU A 12 0.61 54.74 -22.19
C GLU A 12 1.54 55.74 -21.50
N GLN A 13 2.86 55.64 -21.69
CA GLN A 13 3.83 56.54 -21.08
C GLN A 13 4.03 57.83 -21.88
N ASP A 14 4.06 58.96 -21.19
CA ASP A 14 4.23 60.28 -21.81
C ASP A 14 5.62 60.52 -22.43
N VAL A 15 6.64 59.80 -21.98
CA VAL A 15 8.05 60.03 -22.35
C VAL A 15 8.38 59.54 -23.78
N PHE A 16 7.66 58.56 -24.30
CA PHE A 16 8.01 57.87 -25.56
C PHE A 16 6.86 57.84 -26.59
N ARG A 17 5.94 58.82 -26.56
CA ARG A 17 4.77 58.85 -27.47
C ARG A 17 5.14 58.93 -28.96
N ASP A 18 6.33 59.43 -29.27
CA ASP A 18 6.87 59.64 -30.62
C ASP A 18 7.64 58.42 -31.17
N TYR A 19 7.96 57.43 -30.34
CA TYR A 19 8.71 56.24 -30.76
C TYR A 19 7.81 55.20 -31.44
N ASN A 20 8.19 54.79 -32.65
CA ASN A 20 7.57 53.65 -33.31
C ASN A 20 8.12 52.33 -32.74
N LEU A 21 7.36 51.69 -31.86
CA LEU A 21 7.69 50.42 -31.20
C LEU A 21 7.72 49.20 -32.16
N GLU A 22 7.41 49.38 -33.44
CA GLU A 22 7.59 48.38 -34.50
C GLU A 22 8.93 48.54 -35.24
N GLY A 23 9.66 49.63 -34.98
CA GLY A 23 11.00 49.84 -35.52
C GLY A 23 11.96 48.72 -35.12
N SER A 24 12.75 48.21 -36.08
CA SER A 24 13.57 47.00 -35.94
C SER A 24 14.48 46.98 -34.70
N THR A 25 15.15 48.09 -34.38
CA THR A 25 16.09 48.16 -33.25
C THR A 25 15.40 48.12 -31.89
N ILE A 26 14.33 48.90 -31.71
CA ILE A 26 13.53 48.94 -30.48
C ILE A 26 12.75 47.63 -30.31
N SER A 27 12.24 47.07 -31.41
CA SER A 27 11.55 45.78 -31.39
C SER A 27 12.47 44.66 -30.89
N HIS A 28 13.75 44.63 -31.30
CA HIS A 28 14.73 43.65 -30.81
C HIS A 28 15.13 43.88 -29.36
N LEU A 29 15.26 45.14 -28.92
CA LEU A 29 15.50 45.43 -27.50
C LEU A 29 14.31 44.99 -26.63
N LEU A 30 13.07 45.24 -27.09
CA LEU A 30 11.86 44.75 -26.45
C LEU A 30 11.78 43.22 -26.47
N ASP A 31 12.28 42.55 -27.51
CA ASP A 31 12.38 41.08 -27.55
C ASP A 31 13.31 40.55 -26.46
N ILE A 32 14.48 41.16 -26.27
CA ILE A 32 15.43 40.76 -25.22
C ILE A 32 14.83 40.98 -23.83
N LEU A 33 14.17 42.12 -23.59
CA LEU A 33 13.51 42.42 -22.32
C LEU A 33 12.32 41.50 -22.05
N ALA A 34 11.51 41.21 -23.07
CA ALA A 34 10.40 40.28 -22.96
C ALA A 34 10.90 38.85 -22.69
N TYR A 35 12.01 38.45 -23.32
CA TYR A 35 12.66 37.16 -23.07
C TYR A 35 13.16 37.07 -21.62
N ASN A 36 13.88 38.08 -21.12
CA ASN A 36 14.33 38.11 -19.73
C ASN A 36 13.15 38.08 -18.74
N THR A 37 12.08 38.83 -19.02
CA THR A 37 10.88 38.87 -18.18
C THR A 37 10.15 37.53 -18.22
N HIS A 38 10.09 36.86 -19.37
CA HIS A 38 9.54 35.51 -19.48
C HIS A 38 10.32 34.51 -18.61
N TYR A 39 11.66 34.55 -18.65
CA TYR A 39 12.50 33.71 -17.79
C TYR A 39 12.26 33.98 -16.31
N ASN A 40 12.23 35.24 -15.89
CA ASN A 40 11.95 35.60 -14.50
C ASN A 40 10.54 35.18 -14.07
N ALA A 41 9.54 35.38 -14.94
CA ALA A 41 8.16 34.98 -14.67
C ALA A 41 8.05 33.45 -14.55
N PHE A 42 8.75 32.69 -15.40
CA PHE A 42 8.81 31.24 -15.30
C PHE A 42 9.46 30.78 -13.99
N TYR A 43 10.60 31.36 -13.60
CA TYR A 43 11.24 31.04 -12.33
C TYR A 43 10.36 31.37 -11.13
N LEU A 44 9.70 32.53 -11.12
CA LEU A 44 8.79 32.91 -10.04
C LEU A 44 7.57 32.00 -9.99
N ASN A 45 7.01 31.62 -11.14
CA ASN A 45 5.89 30.68 -11.20
C ASN A 45 6.30 29.31 -10.66
N MET A 46 7.49 28.83 -11.05
CA MET A 46 8.03 27.57 -10.56
C MET A 46 8.28 27.61 -9.05
N VAL A 47 8.90 28.67 -8.52
CA VAL A 47 9.08 28.85 -7.08
C VAL A 47 7.74 28.92 -6.35
N ALA A 48 6.78 29.69 -6.85
CA ALA A 48 5.46 29.82 -6.25
C ALA A 48 4.72 28.48 -6.22
N ASN A 49 4.82 27.67 -7.28
CA ASN A 49 4.22 26.35 -7.30
C ASN A 49 4.89 25.40 -6.28
N GLU A 50 6.20 25.48 -6.07
CA GLU A 50 6.90 24.66 -5.08
C GLU A 50 6.67 25.10 -3.61
N MET A 51 6.07 26.28 -3.37
CA MET A 51 5.79 26.76 -2.01
C MET A 51 4.53 26.12 -1.38
N PHE A 52 3.61 25.59 -2.18
CA PHE A 52 2.37 24.99 -1.68
C PHE A 52 2.33 23.50 -1.96
N ILE A 53 1.83 22.73 -1.00
CA ILE A 53 1.81 21.25 -1.09
C ILE A 53 0.96 20.74 -2.26
N ASP A 54 -0.09 21.48 -2.63
CA ASP A 54 -1.00 21.09 -3.70
C ASP A 54 -0.38 21.29 -5.10
N SER A 55 0.44 22.32 -5.28
CA SER A 55 1.08 22.67 -6.56
C SER A 55 2.52 22.18 -6.69
N ALA A 56 3.17 21.79 -5.61
CA ALA A 56 4.56 21.35 -5.63
C ALA A 56 4.72 20.10 -6.51
N THR A 57 5.73 20.16 -7.39
CA THR A 57 6.03 19.12 -8.37
C THR A 57 7.31 18.38 -8.03
N THR A 58 8.23 19.01 -7.28
CA THR A 58 9.48 18.37 -6.87
C THR A 58 9.31 17.62 -5.55
N ARG A 59 9.90 16.42 -5.46
CA ARG A 59 9.86 15.61 -4.23
C ARG A 59 10.56 16.30 -3.06
N ASN A 60 11.65 17.04 -3.29
CA ASN A 60 12.38 17.76 -2.24
C ASN A 60 11.51 18.86 -1.58
N ALA A 61 10.77 19.63 -2.37
CA ALA A 61 9.83 20.61 -1.83
C ALA A 61 8.72 19.93 -1.02
N MET A 62 8.16 18.83 -1.57
CA MET A 62 7.13 18.04 -0.87
C MET A 62 7.61 17.51 0.48
N ILE A 63 8.81 16.93 0.54
CA ILE A 63 9.42 16.46 1.80
C ILE A 63 9.55 17.63 2.79
N SER A 64 10.09 18.77 2.34
CA SER A 64 10.25 19.94 3.22
C SER A 64 8.91 20.49 3.74
N LEU A 65 7.87 20.50 2.90
CA LEU A 65 6.52 20.92 3.29
C LEU A 65 5.86 19.90 4.22
N SER A 66 6.06 18.60 3.97
CA SER A 66 5.56 17.53 4.84
C SER A 66 6.19 17.57 6.24
N LYS A 67 7.47 17.95 6.35
CA LYS A 67 8.12 18.17 7.66
C LYS A 67 7.42 19.20 8.51
N LEU A 68 6.94 20.30 7.91
CA LEU A 68 6.18 21.33 8.63
C LEU A 68 4.89 20.75 9.25
N LEU A 69 4.30 19.77 8.58
CA LEU A 69 3.10 19.07 9.01
C LEU A 69 3.37 17.92 9.99
N GLY A 70 4.64 17.66 10.33
CA GLY A 70 5.03 16.51 11.16
C GLY A 70 4.87 15.16 10.46
N TYR A 71 4.75 15.16 9.13
CA TYR A 71 4.63 13.95 8.32
C TYR A 71 6.00 13.60 7.72
N THR A 72 6.52 12.42 8.06
CA THR A 72 7.70 11.84 7.41
C THR A 72 7.23 10.88 6.31
N PRO A 73 7.50 11.19 5.03
CA PRO A 73 7.17 10.30 3.93
C PRO A 73 7.76 8.91 4.13
N LYS A 74 7.04 7.89 3.67
CA LYS A 74 7.55 6.52 3.77
C LYS A 74 8.70 6.30 2.80
N SER A 75 9.85 5.86 3.31
CA SER A 75 10.96 5.36 2.49
C SER A 75 10.65 3.95 1.94
N ARG A 76 11.56 3.44 1.13
CA ARG A 76 11.56 2.07 0.63
C ARG A 76 11.55 1.09 1.81
N THR A 77 10.77 0.01 1.74
CA THR A 77 10.68 -1.03 2.78
C THR A 77 11.04 -2.37 2.16
N GLY A 78 11.85 -3.17 2.85
CA GLY A 78 12.23 -4.50 2.39
C GLY A 78 11.10 -5.53 2.55
N ALA A 79 11.02 -6.49 1.63
CA ALA A 79 10.06 -7.59 1.75
C ALA A 79 10.40 -8.48 2.97
N LYS A 80 9.37 -8.97 3.67
CA LYS A 80 9.50 -9.84 4.85
C LYS A 80 8.99 -11.24 4.57
N ALA A 81 9.77 -12.25 4.90
CA ALA A 81 9.39 -13.66 4.81
C ALA A 81 9.42 -14.31 6.19
N ASN A 82 8.66 -15.39 6.37
CA ASN A 82 8.71 -16.23 7.55
C ASN A 82 9.23 -17.62 7.15
N VAL A 83 10.32 -18.05 7.78
CA VAL A 83 10.96 -19.33 7.51
C VAL A 83 11.22 -20.11 8.80
N ASN A 84 11.16 -21.43 8.71
CA ASN A 84 11.74 -22.33 9.71
C ASN A 84 13.14 -22.72 9.24
N ILE A 85 14.12 -22.61 10.13
CA ILE A 85 15.51 -22.93 9.83
C ILE A 85 15.89 -24.17 10.63
N SER A 86 16.17 -25.25 9.90
CA SER A 86 16.64 -26.50 10.46
C SER A 86 18.16 -26.60 10.31
N ILE A 87 18.85 -26.78 11.43
CA ILE A 87 20.30 -26.90 11.51
C ILE A 87 20.60 -28.29 12.08
N THR A 88 21.47 -29.03 11.41
CA THR A 88 21.99 -30.30 11.94
C THR A 88 23.41 -30.04 12.43
N PRO A 89 23.59 -29.74 13.73
CA PRO A 89 24.91 -29.48 14.27
C PRO A 89 25.73 -30.79 14.25
N ASN A 90 27.01 -30.69 13.88
CA ASN A 90 27.98 -31.79 13.95
C ASN A 90 28.65 -31.91 15.33
N ASP A 91 28.35 -30.96 16.22
CA ASP A 91 28.72 -30.96 17.63
C ASP A 91 27.41 -30.97 18.45
N ALA A 92 27.46 -31.26 19.76
CA ALA A 92 26.31 -31.14 20.67
C ALA A 92 26.32 -29.80 21.44
N PRO A 93 26.08 -28.63 20.81
CA PRO A 93 26.03 -27.37 21.52
C PRO A 93 24.82 -27.33 22.46
N ALA A 94 24.92 -26.66 23.61
CA ALA A 94 23.74 -26.47 24.46
C ALA A 94 22.68 -25.57 23.79
N ASN A 95 23.14 -24.55 23.06
CA ASN A 95 22.30 -23.53 22.44
C ASN A 95 22.81 -23.22 21.03
N ILE A 96 21.90 -23.07 20.06
CA ILE A 96 22.21 -22.56 18.72
C ILE A 96 21.61 -21.16 18.62
N THR A 97 22.45 -20.17 18.28
CA THR A 97 22.02 -18.76 18.14
C THR A 97 22.26 -18.27 16.72
N ILE A 98 21.17 -17.93 16.03
CA ILE A 98 21.20 -17.22 14.75
C ILE A 98 21.31 -15.73 15.09
N ALA A 99 22.44 -15.10 14.73
CA ALA A 99 22.64 -13.69 15.01
C ALA A 99 21.74 -12.82 14.12
N LYS A 100 21.36 -11.64 14.62
CA LYS A 100 20.78 -10.57 13.80
C LYS A 100 21.70 -10.30 12.60
N ASN A 101 21.12 -9.96 11.44
CA ASN A 101 21.85 -9.68 10.20
C ASN A 101 22.56 -10.89 9.57
N THR A 102 22.24 -12.13 9.99
CA THR A 102 22.68 -13.34 9.27
C THR A 102 22.13 -13.31 7.85
N LYS A 103 22.99 -13.48 6.84
CA LYS A 103 22.64 -13.30 5.41
C LYS A 103 22.12 -14.60 4.77
N PHE A 104 21.04 -14.46 4.01
CA PHE A 104 20.40 -15.47 3.19
C PHE A 104 20.24 -14.94 1.77
N ASN A 105 20.25 -15.81 0.77
CA ASN A 105 20.01 -15.46 -0.62
C ASN A 105 18.68 -16.06 -1.09
N SER A 106 17.94 -15.31 -1.90
CA SER A 106 16.78 -15.81 -2.63
C SER A 106 16.85 -15.34 -4.07
N SER A 107 16.44 -16.19 -5.02
CA SER A 107 16.42 -15.83 -6.44
C SER A 107 14.98 -15.62 -6.90
N ILE A 108 14.68 -14.43 -7.43
CA ILE A 108 13.39 -14.11 -8.07
C ILE A 108 13.67 -13.80 -9.54
N ASN A 109 13.04 -14.53 -10.46
CA ASN A 109 13.22 -14.35 -11.92
C ASN A 109 14.68 -14.34 -12.40
N GLY A 110 15.57 -15.09 -11.73
CA GLY A 110 17.00 -15.15 -12.06
C GLY A 110 17.87 -14.02 -11.49
N ILE A 111 17.29 -13.09 -10.73
CA ILE A 111 18.01 -12.06 -9.97
C ILE A 111 18.12 -12.49 -8.51
N ASN A 112 19.33 -12.40 -7.95
CA ASN A 112 19.58 -12.74 -6.55
C ASN A 112 19.34 -11.53 -5.65
N TYR A 113 18.57 -11.75 -4.59
CA TYR A 113 18.27 -10.79 -3.54
C TYR A 113 18.80 -11.32 -2.21
N THR A 114 19.33 -10.43 -1.38
CA THR A 114 19.82 -10.77 -0.04
C THR A 114 18.74 -10.48 1.00
N PHE A 115 18.53 -11.44 1.88
CA PHE A 115 17.64 -11.36 3.03
C PHE A 115 18.47 -11.52 4.30
N VAL A 116 18.02 -10.90 5.38
CA VAL A 116 18.68 -10.94 6.68
C VAL A 116 17.71 -11.27 7.80
N ALA A 117 18.20 -11.97 8.83
CA ALA A 117 17.44 -12.15 10.06
C ALA A 117 17.20 -10.81 10.77
N ASP A 118 15.95 -10.51 11.11
CA ASP A 118 15.50 -9.25 11.74
C ASP A 118 16.06 -9.05 13.15
N GLN A 119 16.16 -10.15 13.90
CA GLN A 119 16.64 -10.21 15.28
C GLN A 119 17.49 -11.47 15.51
N ALA A 120 18.05 -11.57 16.71
CA ALA A 120 18.75 -12.78 17.12
C ALA A 120 17.75 -13.83 17.59
N TYR A 121 17.84 -15.05 17.06
CA TYR A 121 17.02 -16.18 17.46
C TYR A 121 17.89 -17.25 18.12
N SER A 122 17.55 -17.63 19.35
CA SER A 122 18.24 -18.70 20.06
C SER A 122 17.29 -19.85 20.36
N THR A 123 17.74 -21.08 20.11
CA THR A 123 17.04 -22.30 20.53
C THR A 123 17.99 -23.20 21.29
N THR A 124 17.47 -23.99 22.23
CA THR A 124 18.22 -25.09 22.83
C THR A 124 18.42 -26.18 21.77
N ALA A 125 19.62 -26.76 21.71
CA ALA A 125 19.85 -27.92 20.87
C ALA A 125 19.45 -29.19 21.63
N GLY A 126 18.78 -30.12 20.95
CA GLY A 126 18.66 -31.49 21.43
C GLY A 126 19.99 -32.25 21.29
N SER A 127 20.05 -33.48 21.80
CA SER A 127 21.21 -34.37 21.73
C SER A 127 21.87 -34.48 20.34
N ASP A 128 23.14 -34.92 20.31
CA ASP A 128 24.00 -35.09 19.12
C ASP A 128 23.27 -35.55 17.85
N ASN A 129 23.57 -34.92 16.70
CA ASN A 129 23.00 -35.18 15.37
C ASN A 129 21.46 -35.03 15.24
N ALA A 130 20.77 -34.48 16.23
CA ALA A 130 19.36 -34.13 16.08
C ALA A 130 19.22 -32.87 15.21
N THR A 131 18.29 -32.90 14.25
CA THR A 131 17.94 -31.69 13.48
C THR A 131 17.21 -30.71 14.40
N VAL A 132 17.84 -29.59 14.70
CA VAL A 132 17.29 -28.53 15.53
C VAL A 132 16.60 -27.52 14.63
N THR A 133 15.30 -27.29 14.84
CA THR A 133 14.52 -26.37 14.01
C THR A 133 14.18 -25.12 14.79
N VAL A 134 14.69 -23.98 14.34
CA VAL A 134 14.27 -22.66 14.79
C VAL A 134 13.01 -22.30 14.01
N GLN A 135 11.89 -22.19 14.71
CA GLN A 135 10.60 -21.87 14.10
C GLN A 135 10.37 -20.36 14.04
N ASN A 136 9.60 -19.91 13.04
CA ASN A 136 9.13 -18.53 12.88
C ASN A 136 10.24 -17.47 12.82
N VAL A 137 11.32 -17.74 12.09
CA VAL A 137 12.38 -16.76 11.84
C VAL A 137 11.90 -15.77 10.78
N SER A 138 11.85 -14.49 11.13
CA SER A 138 11.51 -13.44 10.17
C SER A 138 12.76 -12.99 9.42
N LEU A 139 12.70 -13.09 8.09
CA LEU A 139 13.73 -12.60 7.19
C LEU A 139 13.25 -11.31 6.54
N ILE A 140 14.09 -10.28 6.54
CA ILE A 140 13.84 -8.99 5.90
C ILE A 140 14.80 -8.83 4.73
N GLU A 141 14.31 -8.41 3.58
CA GLU A 141 15.11 -8.08 2.42
C GLU A 141 16.01 -6.87 2.70
N GLY A 142 17.29 -6.99 2.37
CA GLY A 142 18.22 -5.88 2.33
C GLY A 142 19.64 -6.26 2.69
N GLU A 143 20.57 -5.40 2.32
CA GLU A 143 21.96 -5.51 2.73
C GLU A 143 22.20 -4.72 4.03
N PRO A 144 22.68 -5.38 5.11
CA PRO A 144 22.96 -4.71 6.37
C PRO A 144 24.26 -3.93 6.26
N LEU A 145 24.20 -2.64 6.54
CA LEU A 145 25.32 -1.72 6.54
C LEU A 145 25.37 -0.98 7.88
N THR A 146 26.59 -0.67 8.31
CA THR A 146 26.83 0.12 9.51
C THR A 146 27.60 1.37 9.12
N PHE A 147 27.13 2.54 9.55
CA PHE A 147 27.84 3.79 9.38
C PHE A 147 28.04 4.47 10.74
N SER A 148 29.24 4.98 11.00
CA SER A 148 29.54 5.66 12.26
C SER A 148 29.98 7.10 12.06
N TYR A 149 29.50 7.97 12.95
CA TYR A 149 29.86 9.39 13.01
C TYR A 149 30.43 9.71 14.38
N THR A 150 31.38 10.66 14.42
CA THR A 150 31.81 11.28 15.68
C THR A 150 31.10 12.61 15.86
N ALA A 151 30.36 12.76 16.95
CA ALA A 151 29.60 13.96 17.26
C ALA A 151 30.52 15.09 17.71
N ASN A 152 30.34 16.27 17.13
CA ASN A 152 31.02 17.50 17.49
C ASN A 152 29.99 18.61 17.73
N THR A 153 29.64 18.88 19.00
CA THR A 153 28.61 19.87 19.32
C THR A 153 29.06 21.32 19.15
N GLN A 154 30.34 21.56 18.81
CA GLN A 154 30.84 22.89 18.44
C GLN A 154 30.44 23.26 17.01
N ASP A 155 30.14 22.27 16.17
CA ASP A 155 29.71 22.49 14.79
C ASP A 155 28.17 22.42 14.69
N SER A 156 27.53 23.58 14.60
CA SER A 156 26.08 23.68 14.40
C SER A 156 25.61 23.25 13.00
N SER A 157 26.54 23.12 12.04
CA SER A 157 26.27 22.68 10.68
C SER A 157 26.35 21.15 10.51
N GLN A 158 26.84 20.42 11.52
CA GLN A 158 26.94 18.96 11.45
C GLN A 158 25.55 18.33 11.24
N ARG A 159 25.46 17.40 10.29
CA ARG A 159 24.27 16.61 9.96
C ARG A 159 24.66 15.14 9.97
N PHE A 160 23.83 14.29 10.56
CA PHE A 160 24.06 12.85 10.61
C PHE A 160 23.25 12.18 9.49
N SER A 161 23.76 12.26 8.25
CA SER A 161 23.10 11.69 7.07
C SER A 161 23.63 10.29 6.75
N ILE A 162 22.74 9.41 6.30
CA ILE A 162 23.13 8.09 5.79
C ILE A 162 23.49 8.25 4.30
N PRO A 163 24.68 7.82 3.85
CA PRO A 163 25.15 8.08 2.48
C PRO A 163 24.45 7.25 1.40
N ASN A 164 23.73 6.19 1.79
CA ASN A 164 23.03 5.30 0.88
C ASN A 164 21.58 5.73 0.69
N ARG A 165 21.07 5.61 -0.55
CA ARG A 165 19.64 5.73 -0.86
C ARG A 165 18.94 4.39 -0.68
N GLY A 166 17.63 4.39 -0.45
CA GLY A 166 16.83 3.16 -0.33
C GLY A 166 16.93 2.50 1.04
N VAL A 167 17.20 3.30 2.08
CA VAL A 167 17.27 2.84 3.46
C VAL A 167 15.88 2.56 3.99
N ASP A 168 15.68 1.37 4.54
CA ASP A 168 14.44 1.02 5.23
C ASP A 168 14.40 1.64 6.64
N HIS A 169 13.59 2.68 6.82
CA HIS A 169 13.43 3.39 8.09
C HIS A 169 13.05 2.47 9.25
N SER A 170 12.31 1.38 9.00
CA SER A 170 11.87 0.45 10.04
C SER A 170 13.00 -0.43 10.61
N THR A 171 14.11 -0.54 9.88
CA THR A 171 15.27 -1.35 10.26
C THR A 171 16.38 -0.55 10.94
N ILE A 172 16.28 0.79 10.91
CA ILE A 172 17.31 1.68 11.46
C ILE A 172 17.40 1.48 12.97
N THR A 173 18.58 1.06 13.43
CA THR A 173 18.91 1.02 14.86
C THR A 173 20.10 1.91 15.13
N VAL A 174 19.95 2.82 16.09
CA VAL A 174 20.99 3.76 16.49
C VAL A 174 21.53 3.37 17.86
N SER A 175 22.84 3.26 17.96
CA SER A 175 23.54 3.04 19.22
C SER A 175 24.65 4.08 19.39
N ILE A 176 24.83 4.56 20.62
CA ILE A 176 25.82 5.60 20.92
C ILE A 176 26.83 5.06 21.91
N LYS A 177 28.11 5.29 21.60
CA LYS A 177 29.23 5.13 22.54
C LYS A 177 29.57 6.49 23.14
N GLU A 178 29.78 6.53 24.45
CA GLU A 178 30.11 7.77 25.16
C GLU A 178 31.44 8.35 24.69
N ASN A 179 32.47 7.53 24.51
CA ASN A 179 33.78 7.92 23.99
C ASN A 179 34.42 6.77 23.19
N SER A 180 35.49 7.08 22.44
CA SER A 180 36.27 6.08 21.67
C SER A 180 36.87 4.96 22.52
N SER A 181 37.06 5.18 23.82
CA SER A 181 37.63 4.21 24.75
C SER A 181 36.59 3.33 25.46
N THR A 182 35.30 3.62 25.29
CA THR A 182 34.21 2.91 25.99
C THR A 182 33.59 1.87 25.04
N THR A 183 33.40 0.64 25.54
CA THR A 183 32.75 -0.45 24.79
C THR A 183 31.24 -0.53 25.00
N GLU A 184 30.71 0.14 26.03
CA GLU A 184 29.28 0.20 26.32
C GLU A 184 28.50 0.93 25.21
N LEU A 185 27.44 0.30 24.72
CA LEU A 185 26.54 0.83 23.69
C LEU A 185 25.21 1.21 24.34
N SER A 186 24.85 2.48 24.28
CA SER A 186 23.52 2.94 24.67
C SER A 186 22.57 2.87 23.46
N PRO A 187 21.55 1.99 23.45
CA PRO A 187 20.57 1.96 22.37
C PRO A 187 19.64 3.16 22.45
N TYR A 188 19.29 3.71 21.29
CA TYR A 188 18.31 4.79 21.14
C TYR A 188 17.10 4.25 20.37
N THR A 189 15.91 4.70 20.76
CA THR A 189 14.65 4.33 20.11
C THR A 189 14.13 5.47 19.24
N GLN A 190 13.47 5.14 18.13
CA GLN A 190 12.83 6.17 17.31
C GLN A 190 11.65 6.77 18.07
N ALA A 191 11.58 8.09 18.14
CA ALA A 191 10.43 8.78 18.76
C ALA A 191 9.21 8.68 17.84
N SER A 192 8.11 8.11 18.36
CA SER A 192 6.80 8.07 17.68
C SER A 192 5.83 9.13 18.19
N ASP A 193 5.94 9.50 19.47
CA ASP A 193 5.13 10.56 20.10
C ASP A 193 6.07 11.46 20.93
N LEU A 194 5.85 12.76 20.85
CA LEU A 194 6.63 13.77 21.55
C LEU A 194 6.17 13.93 23.02
N LEU A 195 4.94 13.50 23.34
CA LEU A 195 4.38 13.60 24.68
C LEU A 195 5.02 12.63 25.68
N GLU A 196 5.48 11.47 25.22
CA GLU A 196 6.10 10.44 26.06
C GLU A 196 7.63 10.63 26.21
N THR A 197 8.22 11.59 25.48
CA THR A 197 9.67 11.82 25.47
C THR A 197 10.09 12.85 26.50
N GLY A 198 10.84 12.42 27.52
CA GLY A 198 11.51 13.31 28.49
C GLY A 198 12.91 13.72 28.05
N SER A 199 13.52 14.64 28.79
CA SER A 199 14.87 15.17 28.54
C SER A 199 16.00 14.14 28.64
N THR A 200 15.77 13.06 29.38
CA THR A 200 16.73 11.96 29.57
C THR A 200 16.47 10.75 28.68
N SER A 201 15.36 10.73 27.94
CA SER A 201 15.00 9.61 27.07
C SER A 201 15.99 9.50 25.91
N ASN A 202 16.52 8.29 25.68
CA ASN A 202 17.41 8.00 24.56
C ASN A 202 16.59 7.85 23.28
N VAL A 203 16.23 8.97 22.66
CA VAL A 203 15.40 9.00 21.45
C VAL A 203 16.08 9.68 20.29
N PHE A 204 15.76 9.23 19.07
CA PHE A 204 16.17 9.86 17.82
C PHE A 204 14.97 10.09 16.90
N PHE A 205 15.12 11.04 15.99
CA PHE A 205 14.15 11.41 14.97
C PHE A 205 14.74 11.12 13.59
N ILE A 206 13.90 10.62 12.68
CA ILE A 206 14.26 10.37 11.29
C ILE A 206 13.67 11.50 10.46
N GLU A 207 14.48 12.11 9.61
CA GLU A 207 14.05 13.06 8.60
C GLU A 207 14.64 12.70 7.24
N GLU A 208 13.95 13.06 6.15
CA GLU A 208 14.57 13.02 4.82
C GLU A 208 15.26 14.37 4.55
N GLY A 209 16.57 14.36 4.34
CA GLY A 209 17.37 15.54 4.02
C GLY A 209 17.23 15.96 2.55
N THR A 210 18.11 16.87 2.12
CA THR A 210 18.29 17.20 0.70
C THR A 210 18.90 15.98 -0.01
N ASP A 211 18.58 15.79 -1.30
CA ASP A 211 19.09 14.70 -2.14
C ASP A 211 18.62 13.27 -1.76
N PHE A 212 17.45 13.15 -1.13
CA PHE A 212 16.81 11.86 -0.79
C PHE A 212 17.60 11.00 0.21
N LEU A 213 18.50 11.61 0.96
CA LEU A 213 19.26 10.95 2.01
C LEU A 213 18.50 11.01 3.33
N THR A 214 18.50 9.91 4.07
CA THR A 214 17.92 9.86 5.41
C THR A 214 18.88 10.53 6.40
N GLU A 215 18.37 11.51 7.15
CA GLU A 215 19.07 12.22 8.22
C GLU A 215 18.51 11.80 9.58
N ILE A 216 19.41 11.59 10.54
CA ILE A 216 19.04 11.29 11.93
C ILE A 216 19.30 12.52 12.78
N LYS A 217 18.28 12.96 13.51
CA LYS A 217 18.38 14.03 14.49
C LYS A 217 18.23 13.48 15.90
N PHE A 218 18.97 14.10 16.82
CA PHE A 218 18.94 13.76 18.24
C PHE A 218 18.26 14.86 19.03
N GLY A 219 17.88 14.53 20.26
CA GLY A 219 17.25 15.49 21.16
C GLY A 219 18.11 16.71 21.48
N ASP A 220 17.45 17.79 21.89
CA ASP A 220 18.08 19.06 22.27
C ASP A 220 18.35 19.17 23.79
N GLY A 221 17.96 18.16 24.57
CA GLY A 221 18.03 18.14 26.03
C GLY A 221 16.74 18.58 26.72
N VAL A 222 15.73 19.03 25.98
CA VAL A 222 14.35 19.20 26.46
C VAL A 222 13.52 18.00 25.99
N LEU A 223 13.58 17.71 24.70
CA LEU A 223 12.93 16.57 24.06
C LEU A 223 14.00 15.58 23.63
N GLY A 224 14.24 14.58 24.48
CA GLY A 224 15.28 13.59 24.27
C GLY A 224 16.69 14.05 24.66
N ARG A 225 17.57 13.07 24.85
CA ARG A 225 18.94 13.27 25.29
C ARG A 225 19.79 13.95 24.22
N LYS A 226 20.45 15.06 24.59
CA LYS A 226 21.43 15.75 23.75
C LYS A 226 22.77 15.01 23.67
N LEU A 227 23.34 14.96 22.47
CA LEU A 227 24.69 14.43 22.26
C LEU A 227 25.76 15.32 22.91
N LYS A 228 26.86 14.69 23.33
CA LYS A 228 28.08 15.35 23.80
C LYS A 228 29.19 15.21 22.75
N THR A 229 30.08 16.20 22.69
CA THR A 229 31.27 16.11 21.83
C THR A 229 32.10 14.89 22.20
N GLY A 230 32.49 14.12 21.19
CA GLY A 230 33.25 12.87 21.36
C GLY A 230 32.39 11.60 21.40
N ASN A 231 31.05 11.74 21.45
CA ASN A 231 30.16 10.58 21.29
C ASN A 231 30.31 9.99 19.88
N ILE A 232 30.36 8.66 19.79
CA ILE A 232 30.36 7.96 18.50
C ILE A 232 28.95 7.42 18.27
N VAL A 233 28.30 7.97 17.26
CA VAL A 233 26.98 7.54 16.80
C VAL A 233 27.19 6.40 15.80
N ILE A 234 26.62 5.23 16.07
CA ILE A 234 26.66 4.06 15.21
C ILE A 234 25.24 3.82 14.72
N ILE A 235 25.07 3.85 13.40
CA ILE A 235 23.80 3.69 12.71
C ILE A 235 23.88 2.39 11.93
N ASP A 236 23.11 1.40 12.36
CA ASP A 236 22.90 0.16 11.63
C ASP A 236 21.61 0.30 10.83
N TYR A 237 21.67 -0.01 9.53
CA TYR A 237 20.53 0.11 8.63
C TYR A 237 20.61 -0.91 7.50
N ASN A 238 19.46 -1.21 6.90
CA ASN A 238 19.39 -2.07 5.73
C ASN A 238 19.04 -1.25 4.48
N VAL A 239 19.73 -1.55 3.38
CA VAL A 239 19.39 -1.03 2.05
C VAL A 239 18.63 -2.11 1.29
N CYS A 240 17.43 -1.79 0.82
CA CYS A 240 16.53 -2.74 0.14
C CYS A 240 16.16 -2.29 -1.27
N GLU A 241 15.65 -3.22 -2.09
CA GLU A 241 15.18 -2.94 -3.46
C GLU A 241 13.65 -2.83 -3.54
N GLY A 242 12.95 -2.83 -2.41
CA GLY A 242 11.54 -2.43 -2.31
C GLY A 242 10.59 -3.49 -2.86
N VAL A 243 9.85 -3.16 -3.92
CA VAL A 243 8.81 -4.06 -4.46
C VAL A 243 9.41 -5.34 -5.07
N LEU A 244 10.68 -5.29 -5.50
CA LEU A 244 11.34 -6.39 -6.20
C LEU A 244 11.60 -7.62 -5.33
N GLY A 245 11.71 -7.47 -4.00
CA GLY A 245 11.89 -8.60 -3.08
C GLY A 245 10.62 -9.41 -2.81
N ASN A 246 9.46 -8.95 -3.28
CA ASN A 246 8.19 -9.65 -3.07
C ASN A 246 8.10 -10.94 -3.89
N GLY A 247 7.63 -12.02 -3.27
CA GLY A 247 7.43 -13.32 -3.91
C GLY A 247 8.60 -14.30 -3.77
N ALA A 248 9.68 -13.93 -3.06
CA ALA A 248 10.74 -14.88 -2.70
C ALA A 248 10.17 -16.03 -1.85
N ASN A 249 10.38 -17.26 -2.31
CA ASN A 249 9.88 -18.48 -1.67
C ASN A 249 10.97 -19.52 -1.39
N ASN A 250 12.14 -19.41 -2.04
CA ASN A 250 13.26 -20.31 -1.88
C ASN A 250 14.44 -19.53 -1.29
N PHE A 251 14.93 -19.96 -0.14
CA PHE A 251 16.03 -19.29 0.57
C PHE A 251 17.20 -20.26 0.75
N SER A 252 18.41 -19.77 0.49
CA SER A 252 19.65 -20.47 0.75
C SER A 252 20.51 -19.65 1.71
N VAL A 253 21.36 -20.33 2.48
CA VAL A 253 22.30 -19.67 3.39
C VAL A 253 23.43 -19.03 2.57
N ALA A 254 23.73 -17.75 2.82
CA ALA A 254 24.81 -17.05 2.13
C ALA A 254 26.17 -17.17 2.85
N THR A 255 26.18 -17.29 4.18
CA THR A 255 27.41 -17.37 5.00
C THR A 255 27.40 -18.59 5.91
N THR A 256 27.00 -18.41 7.18
CA THR A 256 26.87 -19.44 8.20
C THR A 256 25.67 -19.11 9.08
N VAL A 257 24.94 -20.12 9.53
CA VAL A 257 23.80 -19.95 10.42
C VAL A 257 24.10 -20.67 11.71
N GLY A 258 24.15 -19.93 12.83
CA GLY A 258 24.45 -20.53 14.13
C GLY A 258 25.83 -21.17 14.25
N GLY A 259 26.79 -20.76 13.42
CA GLY A 259 28.14 -21.34 13.36
C GLY A 259 28.30 -22.50 12.38
N TYR A 260 27.22 -22.96 11.75
CA TYR A 260 27.22 -24.09 10.81
C TYR A 260 27.03 -23.64 9.36
N SER A 261 27.66 -24.34 8.42
CA SER A 261 27.59 -24.05 6.97
C SER A 261 26.37 -24.67 6.28
N THR A 262 25.76 -25.69 6.87
CA THR A 262 24.59 -26.40 6.33
C THR A 262 23.36 -26.13 7.19
N ALA A 263 22.38 -25.42 6.64
CA ALA A 263 21.04 -25.31 7.19
C ALA A 263 20.01 -25.51 6.08
N THR A 264 18.93 -26.22 6.40
CA THR A 264 17.76 -26.38 5.52
C THR A 264 16.70 -25.37 5.92
N LEU A 265 16.16 -24.64 4.95
CA LEU A 265 15.12 -23.64 5.17
C LEU A 265 13.80 -24.14 4.60
N VAL A 266 12.74 -24.05 5.41
CA VAL A 266 11.36 -24.30 4.98
C VAL A 266 10.59 -23.00 5.11
N THR A 267 10.11 -22.48 3.99
CA THR A 267 9.35 -21.23 3.96
C THR A 267 7.92 -21.47 4.45
N ASN A 268 7.52 -20.77 5.51
CA ASN A 268 6.14 -20.78 6.01
C ASN A 268 5.30 -19.79 5.18
N ASP A 269 5.80 -18.56 5.06
CA ASP A 269 5.18 -17.49 4.28
C ASP A 269 6.21 -16.91 3.30
N LYS A 270 5.80 -16.75 2.04
CA LYS A 270 6.61 -16.11 1.00
C LYS A 270 6.90 -14.65 1.37
N ALA A 271 7.98 -14.09 0.83
CA ALA A 271 8.36 -12.70 1.10
C ALA A 271 7.29 -11.73 0.60
N GLU A 272 6.78 -10.87 1.49
CA GLU A 272 5.77 -9.85 1.19
C GLU A 272 6.02 -8.56 1.98
N GLY A 273 5.46 -7.44 1.54
CA GLY A 273 5.53 -6.15 2.24
C GLY A 273 6.62 -5.21 1.76
N GLY A 274 7.38 -5.64 0.75
CA GLY A 274 8.31 -4.80 0.04
C GLY A 274 7.57 -3.67 -0.68
N SER A 275 7.99 -2.43 -0.48
CA SER A 275 7.36 -1.26 -1.11
C SER A 275 8.38 -0.22 -1.50
N ASP A 276 8.11 0.47 -2.60
CA ASP A 276 8.91 1.63 -3.02
C ASP A 276 8.66 2.86 -2.13
N GLU A 277 9.48 3.88 -2.33
CA GLU A 277 9.29 5.19 -1.71
C GLU A 277 7.92 5.78 -2.05
N GLU A 278 7.30 6.47 -1.10
CA GLU A 278 5.94 6.99 -1.27
C GLU A 278 5.86 8.00 -2.43
N SER A 279 4.92 7.86 -3.36
CA SER A 279 4.79 8.80 -4.49
C SER A 279 4.39 10.22 -4.07
N ILE A 280 4.76 11.24 -4.85
CA ILE A 280 4.41 12.65 -4.60
C ILE A 280 2.90 12.85 -4.42
N ASN A 281 2.10 12.18 -5.25
CA ASN A 281 0.63 12.27 -5.18
C ASN A 281 0.08 11.67 -3.88
N SER A 282 0.69 10.58 -3.39
CA SER A 282 0.33 9.97 -2.11
C SER A 282 0.69 10.89 -0.94
N ILE A 283 1.90 11.47 -0.95
CA ILE A 283 2.35 12.43 0.07
C ILE A 283 1.42 13.65 0.11
N ARG A 284 1.06 14.21 -1.05
CA ARG A 284 0.13 15.35 -1.16
C ARG A 284 -1.23 15.04 -0.53
N PHE A 285 -1.72 13.82 -0.72
CA PHE A 285 -2.99 13.40 -0.14
C PHE A 285 -2.89 13.13 1.37
N ASN A 286 -1.80 12.48 1.82
CA ASN A 286 -1.64 11.99 3.19
C ASN A 286 -1.14 13.03 4.19
N ALA A 287 -0.22 13.93 3.79
CA ALA A 287 0.46 14.83 4.73
C ALA A 287 -0.47 15.87 5.41
N PRO A 288 -1.30 16.66 4.69
CA PRO A 288 -2.24 17.61 5.34
C PRO A 288 -3.25 16.91 6.24
N ARG A 289 -3.63 15.72 5.78
CA ARG A 289 -4.53 14.82 6.48
C ARG A 289 -3.92 14.39 7.81
N HIS A 290 -2.69 13.88 7.82
CA HIS A 290 -1.98 13.44 9.03
C HIS A 290 -1.92 14.52 10.10
N TYR A 291 -1.67 15.77 9.70
CA TYR A 291 -1.72 16.93 10.60
C TYR A 291 -3.10 17.11 11.26
N ASN A 292 -4.19 16.98 10.50
CA ASN A 292 -5.55 17.10 11.05
C ASN A 292 -5.86 16.05 12.14
N THR A 293 -5.24 14.87 12.06
CA THR A 293 -5.53 13.76 12.99
C THR A 293 -4.80 13.83 14.32
N GLN A 294 -3.77 14.68 14.45
CA GLN A 294 -3.01 14.87 15.70
C GLN A 294 -2.56 13.54 16.36
N ASN A 295 -2.23 12.52 15.55
CA ASN A 295 -1.90 11.16 16.00
C ASN A 295 -2.98 10.51 16.91
N ARG A 296 -4.27 10.71 16.63
CA ARG A 296 -5.39 10.03 17.32
C ARG A 296 -6.41 9.52 16.33
N ALA A 297 -7.04 8.39 16.65
CA ALA A 297 -8.14 7.83 15.88
C ALA A 297 -9.47 8.23 16.51
N VAL A 298 -10.18 9.21 15.93
CA VAL A 298 -11.51 9.63 16.41
C VAL A 298 -12.56 9.41 15.33
N THR A 299 -12.28 9.81 14.09
CA THR A 299 -13.17 9.59 12.95
C THR A 299 -12.88 8.27 12.26
N THR A 300 -13.84 7.73 11.50
CA THR A 300 -13.65 6.52 10.70
C THR A 300 -12.47 6.63 9.73
N ASP A 301 -12.25 7.83 9.17
CA ASP A 301 -11.12 8.11 8.28
C ASP A 301 -9.76 8.14 8.99
N ASP A 302 -9.74 8.44 10.28
CA ASP A 302 -8.51 8.43 11.08
C ASP A 302 -8.03 6.99 11.30
N TYR A 303 -8.95 6.07 11.63
CA TYR A 303 -8.65 4.64 11.73
C TYR A 303 -8.10 4.11 10.40
N LYS A 304 -8.76 4.43 9.27
CA LYS A 304 -8.28 4.03 7.94
C LYS A 304 -6.83 4.47 7.73
N ARG A 305 -6.51 5.72 8.04
CA ARG A 305 -5.16 6.27 7.79
C ARG A 305 -4.08 5.69 8.68
N ILE A 306 -4.35 5.58 9.98
CA ILE A 306 -3.39 5.03 10.94
C ILE A 306 -3.03 3.60 10.54
N ILE A 307 -4.01 2.80 10.13
CA ILE A 307 -3.77 1.44 9.66
C ILE A 307 -2.99 1.44 8.34
N LEU A 308 -3.30 2.30 7.37
CA LEU A 308 -2.53 2.37 6.11
C LEU A 308 -1.07 2.76 6.31
N ARG A 309 -0.81 3.67 7.25
CA ARG A 309 0.55 4.14 7.57
C ARG A 309 1.37 3.00 8.18
N ASP A 310 0.82 2.32 9.18
CA ASP A 310 1.56 1.35 9.99
C ASP A 310 1.49 -0.08 9.42
N TYR A 311 0.46 -0.39 8.62
CA TYR A 311 0.29 -1.67 7.92
C TYR A 311 0.18 -1.46 6.40
N PRO A 312 1.32 -1.26 5.71
CA PRO A 312 1.38 -0.99 4.26
C PRO A 312 1.01 -2.18 3.36
N LEU A 313 0.76 -3.34 3.99
CA LEU A 313 0.24 -4.54 3.36
C LEU A 313 -1.29 -4.48 3.16
N ALA A 314 -1.98 -3.54 3.79
CA ALA A 314 -3.37 -3.24 3.45
C ALA A 314 -3.43 -2.59 2.06
N GLU A 315 -4.26 -3.15 1.19
CA GLU A 315 -4.61 -2.56 -0.10
C GLU A 315 -5.78 -1.60 0.05
N SER A 316 -6.80 -1.99 0.80
CA SER A 316 -7.99 -1.17 1.07
C SER A 316 -8.57 -1.50 2.44
N ILE A 317 -9.24 -0.52 3.05
CA ILE A 317 -9.77 -0.58 4.42
C ILE A 317 -11.15 0.07 4.45
N VAL A 318 -12.12 -0.64 5.01
CA VAL A 318 -13.45 -0.11 5.31
C VAL A 318 -13.57 0.00 6.82
N VAL A 319 -14.01 1.16 7.29
CA VAL A 319 -14.26 1.40 8.70
C VAL A 319 -15.64 2.02 8.83
N TYR A 320 -16.46 1.43 9.69
CA TYR A 320 -17.77 1.96 10.03
C TYR A 320 -18.01 1.87 11.54
N GLY A 321 -18.81 2.80 12.06
CA GLY A 321 -19.19 2.81 13.46
C GLY A 321 -20.20 1.70 13.76
N GLY A 322 -20.20 1.19 14.98
CA GLY A 322 -21.15 0.16 15.38
C GLY A 322 -22.61 0.64 15.38
N GLU A 323 -22.86 1.94 15.35
CA GLU A 323 -24.18 2.54 15.10
C GLU A 323 -24.75 2.23 13.70
N ASP A 324 -23.87 2.04 12.71
CA ASP A 324 -24.23 1.70 11.33
C ASP A 324 -24.26 0.18 11.08
N ALA A 325 -23.93 -0.62 12.10
CA ALA A 325 -24.00 -2.07 12.02
C ALA A 325 -25.45 -2.58 12.06
N ASP A 326 -25.68 -3.75 11.46
CA ASP A 326 -26.97 -4.44 11.46
C ASP A 326 -26.78 -5.83 12.07
N PRO A 327 -27.08 -6.05 13.37
CA PRO A 327 -27.71 -5.12 14.32
C PRO A 327 -26.74 -4.05 14.89
N PRO A 328 -27.24 -2.89 15.37
CA PRO A 328 -26.38 -1.83 15.92
C PRO A 328 -25.69 -2.22 17.23
N GLU A 329 -24.37 -2.03 17.32
CA GLU A 329 -23.54 -2.30 18.50
C GLU A 329 -22.71 -1.07 18.91
N TYR A 330 -23.22 -0.28 19.87
CA TYR A 330 -22.54 0.94 20.32
C TYR A 330 -21.22 0.69 21.06
N GLY A 331 -20.27 1.63 20.94
CA GLY A 331 -18.96 1.56 21.60
C GLY A 331 -17.94 0.70 20.84
N LYS A 332 -18.32 0.19 19.66
CA LYS A 332 -17.45 -0.57 18.76
C LYS A 332 -17.26 0.16 17.44
N VAL A 333 -16.09 -0.07 16.84
CA VAL A 333 -15.78 0.34 15.47
C VAL A 333 -15.39 -0.92 14.70
N PHE A 334 -16.09 -1.17 13.60
CA PHE A 334 -15.85 -2.33 12.76
C PHE A 334 -14.89 -1.97 11.64
N ILE A 335 -13.89 -2.83 11.44
CA ILE A 335 -12.79 -2.60 10.51
C ILE A 335 -12.66 -3.82 9.62
N GLY A 336 -12.84 -3.63 8.32
CA GLY A 336 -12.54 -4.64 7.29
C GLY A 336 -11.32 -4.24 6.49
N ILE A 337 -10.33 -5.12 6.40
CA ILE A 337 -9.08 -4.86 5.66
C ILE A 337 -8.94 -5.90 4.54
N LYS A 338 -8.69 -5.42 3.32
CA LYS A 338 -8.24 -6.22 2.19
C LYS A 338 -6.71 -6.18 2.12
N PRO A 339 -5.99 -7.29 2.35
CA PRO A 339 -4.55 -7.34 2.12
C PRO A 339 -4.21 -7.28 0.63
N LYS A 340 -3.00 -6.84 0.29
CA LYS A 340 -2.46 -6.91 -1.10
C LYS A 340 -2.34 -8.35 -1.61
N SER A 341 -2.17 -9.30 -0.70
CA SER A 341 -2.07 -10.73 -1.01
C SER A 341 -3.23 -11.46 -0.33
N GLY A 342 -4.13 -12.01 -1.13
CA GLY A 342 -5.33 -12.71 -0.64
C GLY A 342 -6.56 -11.82 -0.47
N LEU A 343 -7.63 -12.39 0.07
CA LEU A 343 -8.93 -11.73 0.27
C LEU A 343 -9.24 -11.46 1.74
N TYR A 344 -8.59 -12.18 2.66
CA TYR A 344 -8.87 -12.12 4.09
C TYR A 344 -7.55 -12.06 4.86
N LEU A 345 -7.56 -11.38 6.01
CA LEU A 345 -6.46 -11.40 6.96
C LEU A 345 -6.51 -12.65 7.83
N THR A 346 -5.36 -13.17 8.22
CA THR A 346 -5.26 -14.20 9.25
C THR A 346 -5.53 -13.62 10.64
N ASP A 347 -6.06 -14.43 11.56
CA ASP A 347 -6.43 -13.96 12.90
C ASP A 347 -5.23 -13.45 13.73
N SER A 348 -4.04 -14.00 13.48
CA SER A 348 -2.79 -13.52 14.08
C SER A 348 -2.47 -12.08 13.66
N VAL A 349 -2.66 -11.76 12.37
CA VAL A 349 -2.43 -10.40 11.86
C VAL A 349 -3.50 -9.44 12.38
N LYS A 350 -4.77 -9.86 12.43
CA LYS A 350 -5.86 -9.06 13.04
C LYS A 350 -5.52 -8.69 14.49
N THR A 351 -5.01 -9.64 15.28
CA THR A 351 -4.60 -9.40 16.67
C THR A 351 -3.39 -8.46 16.76
N SER A 352 -2.39 -8.63 15.89
CA SER A 352 -1.21 -7.75 15.85
C SER A 352 -1.58 -6.29 15.52
N ILE A 353 -2.47 -6.07 14.55
CA ILE A 353 -2.94 -4.71 14.21
C ILE A 353 -3.73 -4.11 15.39
N LYS A 354 -4.56 -4.91 16.05
CA LYS A 354 -5.33 -4.46 17.23
C LYS A 354 -4.42 -3.96 18.35
N ASP A 355 -3.42 -4.75 18.72
CA ASP A 355 -2.61 -4.50 19.91
C ASP A 355 -1.45 -3.54 19.67
N ASN A 356 -0.77 -3.65 18.52
CA ASN A 356 0.45 -2.88 18.26
C ASN A 356 0.20 -1.52 17.60
N ILE A 357 -0.90 -1.40 16.85
CA ILE A 357 -1.24 -0.19 16.09
C ILE A 357 -2.41 0.52 16.77
N LEU A 358 -3.60 -0.10 16.76
CA LEU A 358 -4.82 0.61 17.14
C LEU A 358 -4.87 0.98 18.62
N LYS A 359 -4.40 0.12 19.52
CA LYS A 359 -4.40 0.41 20.96
C LYS A 359 -3.63 1.67 21.35
N LYS A 360 -2.61 2.07 20.58
CA LYS A 360 -1.79 3.27 20.86
C LYS A 360 -2.52 4.58 20.52
N TYR A 361 -3.37 4.55 19.49
CA TYR A 361 -3.99 5.76 18.93
C TYR A 361 -5.49 5.87 19.22
N ASN A 362 -6.11 4.79 19.67
CA ASN A 362 -7.54 4.72 19.89
C ASN A 362 -7.96 5.42 21.19
N VAL A 363 -9.18 5.96 21.19
CA VAL A 363 -9.81 6.53 22.38
C VAL A 363 -10.20 5.40 23.33
N ALA A 364 -9.90 5.57 24.63
CA ALA A 364 -10.07 4.51 25.64
C ALA A 364 -11.49 3.90 25.74
N SER A 365 -12.52 4.61 25.26
CA SER A 365 -13.93 4.18 25.34
C SER A 365 -14.41 3.35 24.15
N ILE A 366 -13.65 3.28 23.05
CA ILE A 366 -14.06 2.59 21.82
C ILE A 366 -13.26 1.31 21.67
N THR A 367 -13.91 0.20 21.27
CA THR A 367 -13.21 -1.06 20.98
C THR A 367 -13.23 -1.38 19.49
N PRO A 368 -12.08 -1.50 18.81
CA PRO A 368 -12.05 -1.91 17.42
C PRO A 368 -12.26 -3.43 17.30
N GLU A 369 -13.10 -3.82 16.36
CA GLU A 369 -13.41 -5.21 16.02
C GLU A 369 -13.23 -5.44 14.52
N PHE A 370 -12.58 -6.55 14.17
CA PHE A 370 -12.30 -6.88 12.77
C PHE A 370 -13.42 -7.74 12.20
N VAL A 371 -13.94 -7.35 11.03
CA VAL A 371 -14.96 -8.10 10.29
C VAL A 371 -14.42 -8.42 8.91
N ASP A 372 -14.73 -9.60 8.40
CA ASP A 372 -14.34 -9.99 7.05
C ASP A 372 -15.16 -9.21 6.01
N LEU A 373 -14.49 -8.80 4.92
CA LEU A 373 -15.12 -8.03 3.86
C LEU A 373 -16.00 -8.92 2.97
N ASP A 374 -17.18 -8.41 2.60
CA ASP A 374 -18.06 -9.00 1.59
C ASP A 374 -17.79 -8.37 0.22
N TYR A 375 -17.38 -9.19 -0.76
CA TYR A 375 -16.92 -8.74 -2.07
C TYR A 375 -18.00 -8.91 -3.15
N VAL A 376 -18.24 -7.84 -3.91
CA VAL A 376 -18.97 -7.91 -5.20
C VAL A 376 -17.95 -7.92 -6.33
N TYR A 377 -17.97 -8.97 -7.15
CA TYR A 377 -17.15 -9.07 -8.34
C TYR A 377 -17.89 -8.47 -9.54
N VAL A 378 -17.19 -7.66 -10.34
CA VAL A 378 -17.70 -7.12 -11.60
C VAL A 378 -17.10 -7.93 -12.75
N LEU A 379 -17.95 -8.67 -13.45
CA LEU A 379 -17.59 -9.38 -14.68
C LEU A 379 -17.77 -8.42 -15.86
N LEU A 380 -16.63 -7.94 -16.39
CA LEU A 380 -16.58 -7.06 -17.54
C LEU A 380 -16.39 -7.87 -18.83
N THR A 381 -17.18 -7.59 -19.85
CA THR A 381 -16.96 -8.05 -21.23
C THR A 381 -16.88 -6.83 -22.13
N THR A 382 -15.70 -6.58 -22.71
CA THR A 382 -15.43 -5.43 -23.56
C THR A 382 -15.01 -5.87 -24.95
N THR A 383 -15.61 -5.24 -25.97
CA THR A 383 -15.25 -5.36 -27.37
C THR A 383 -14.64 -4.03 -27.82
N VAL A 384 -13.39 -4.05 -28.28
CA VAL A 384 -12.67 -2.84 -28.72
C VAL A 384 -12.40 -2.89 -30.21
N ASN A 385 -12.78 -1.83 -30.91
CA ASN A 385 -12.50 -1.65 -32.34
C ASN A 385 -11.34 -0.67 -32.53
N PHE A 386 -10.36 -1.02 -33.36
CA PHE A 386 -9.17 -0.18 -33.60
C PHE A 386 -8.80 -0.14 -35.09
N ASP A 387 -8.16 0.97 -35.52
CA ASP A 387 -7.63 1.13 -36.88
C ASP A 387 -6.19 0.61 -36.96
N SER A 388 -6.00 -0.49 -37.68
CA SER A 388 -4.69 -1.13 -37.85
C SER A 388 -3.68 -0.28 -38.62
N ARG A 389 -4.09 0.80 -39.30
CA ARG A 389 -3.18 1.69 -40.05
C ARG A 389 -2.50 2.73 -39.17
N LYS A 390 -3.07 3.03 -38.00
CA LYS A 390 -2.54 4.04 -37.07
C LYS A 390 -1.58 3.46 -36.04
N THR A 391 -1.49 2.14 -35.94
CA THR A 391 -0.66 1.46 -34.95
C THR A 391 0.31 0.48 -35.60
N VAL A 392 1.52 0.42 -35.06
CA VAL A 392 2.54 -0.59 -35.40
C VAL A 392 2.49 -1.79 -34.46
N ARG A 393 1.59 -1.77 -33.45
CA ARG A 393 1.47 -2.83 -32.44
C ARG A 393 0.58 -3.96 -32.95
N THR A 394 0.91 -5.19 -32.55
CA THR A 394 0.06 -6.35 -32.82
C THR A 394 -1.21 -6.31 -31.97
N SER A 395 -2.27 -7.00 -32.40
CA SER A 395 -3.53 -7.09 -31.66
C SER A 395 -3.35 -7.68 -30.25
N GLN A 396 -2.42 -8.62 -30.08
CA GLN A 396 -2.09 -9.20 -28.77
C GLN A 396 -1.40 -8.18 -27.85
N ALA A 397 -0.48 -7.37 -28.39
CA ALA A 397 0.20 -6.33 -27.62
C ALA A 397 -0.78 -5.21 -27.19
N LEU A 398 -1.71 -4.84 -28.09
CA LEU A 398 -2.77 -3.89 -27.78
C LEU A 398 -3.71 -4.44 -26.69
N ARG A 399 -4.14 -5.70 -26.81
CA ARG A 399 -4.94 -6.39 -25.79
C ARG A 399 -4.26 -6.39 -24.43
N SER A 400 -2.96 -6.71 -24.36
CA SER A 400 -2.21 -6.70 -23.10
C SER A 400 -2.12 -5.28 -22.51
N SER A 401 -1.97 -4.26 -23.35
CA SER A 401 -1.95 -2.85 -22.92
C SER A 401 -3.29 -2.40 -22.36
N ILE A 402 -4.41 -2.79 -22.99
CA ILE A 402 -5.77 -2.52 -22.50
C ILE A 402 -6.01 -3.21 -21.15
N ILE A 403 -5.63 -4.49 -21.02
CA ILE A 403 -5.74 -5.21 -19.73
C ILE A 403 -4.92 -4.50 -18.66
N LYS A 404 -3.72 -4.02 -18.99
CA LYS A 404 -2.89 -3.24 -18.07
C LYS A 404 -3.58 -1.93 -17.67
N SER A 405 -4.16 -1.18 -18.61
CA SER A 405 -4.92 0.04 -18.35
C SER A 405 -6.11 -0.21 -17.42
N ILE A 406 -6.87 -1.29 -17.66
CA ILE A 406 -7.97 -1.72 -16.79
C ILE A 406 -7.45 -2.03 -15.38
N ASN A 407 -6.37 -2.79 -15.24
CA ASN A 407 -5.79 -3.11 -13.93
C ASN A 407 -5.26 -1.85 -13.22
N THR A 408 -4.65 -0.92 -13.96
CA THR A 408 -4.22 0.37 -13.42
C THR A 408 -5.42 1.15 -12.89
N TYR A 409 -6.51 1.27 -13.65
CA TYR A 409 -7.75 1.90 -13.19
C TYR A 409 -8.31 1.21 -11.94
N VAL A 410 -8.30 -0.13 -11.89
CA VAL A 410 -8.75 -0.87 -10.69
C VAL A 410 -7.89 -0.50 -9.48
N SER A 411 -6.57 -0.51 -9.61
CA SER A 411 -5.65 -0.20 -8.51
C SER A 411 -5.65 1.27 -8.10
N GLU A 412 -5.81 2.20 -9.04
CA GLU A 412 -5.69 3.63 -8.80
C GLU A 412 -7.02 4.31 -8.50
N ASP A 413 -8.13 3.86 -9.06
CA ASP A 413 -9.43 4.52 -8.91
C ASP A 413 -10.40 3.68 -8.07
N LEU A 414 -10.37 2.35 -8.19
CA LEU A 414 -11.40 1.48 -7.63
C LEU A 414 -11.03 0.93 -6.24
N TYR A 415 -9.76 0.63 -6.00
CA TYR A 415 -9.26 0.20 -4.69
C TYR A 415 -8.98 1.37 -3.73
N LYS A 416 -9.09 2.61 -4.22
CA LYS A 416 -9.17 3.79 -3.36
C LYS A 416 -10.54 3.85 -2.69
N PHE A 417 -10.55 4.37 -1.47
CA PHE A 417 -11.67 4.34 -0.53
C PHE A 417 -12.97 4.92 -1.10
N GLU A 418 -14.07 4.18 -0.87
CA GLU A 418 -15.46 4.60 -1.14
C GLU A 418 -15.73 5.11 -2.57
N GLN A 419 -14.94 4.64 -3.54
CA GLN A 419 -15.13 5.05 -4.93
C GLN A 419 -16.24 4.24 -5.58
N THR A 420 -17.21 4.96 -6.16
CA THR A 420 -18.24 4.34 -6.98
C THR A 420 -17.64 3.90 -8.31
N PHE A 421 -17.81 2.63 -8.67
CA PHE A 421 -17.47 2.16 -10.01
C PHE A 421 -18.36 2.87 -11.05
N ARG A 422 -17.73 3.59 -11.98
CA ARG A 422 -18.41 4.24 -13.11
C ARG A 422 -17.89 3.62 -14.40
N LEU A 423 -18.80 3.00 -15.16
CA LEU A 423 -18.46 2.37 -16.44
C LEU A 423 -17.87 3.38 -17.43
N SER A 424 -18.46 4.58 -17.55
CA SER A 424 -17.98 5.60 -18.49
C SER A 424 -16.53 6.04 -18.23
N LYS A 425 -16.11 6.14 -16.97
CA LYS A 425 -14.72 6.46 -16.63
C LYS A 425 -13.75 5.37 -17.08
N LEU A 426 -14.14 4.10 -16.91
CA LEU A 426 -13.34 2.97 -17.37
C LEU A 426 -13.20 2.98 -18.89
N GLN A 427 -14.29 3.26 -19.61
CA GLN A 427 -14.30 3.36 -21.07
C GLN A 427 -13.34 4.44 -21.57
N THR A 428 -13.39 5.64 -20.97
CA THR A 428 -12.44 6.72 -21.30
C THR A 428 -10.97 6.29 -21.10
N ARG A 429 -10.66 5.53 -20.04
CA ARG A 429 -9.30 5.00 -19.82
C ARG A 429 -8.88 3.96 -20.85
N ILE A 430 -9.82 3.16 -21.33
CA ILE A 430 -9.58 2.20 -22.41
C ILE A 430 -9.27 2.95 -23.70
N ASP A 431 -10.09 3.96 -24.06
CA ASP A 431 -9.87 4.80 -25.25
C ASP A 431 -8.55 5.58 -25.20
N GLU A 432 -8.15 6.08 -24.03
CA GLU A 432 -6.88 6.80 -23.82
C GLU A 432 -5.64 5.90 -23.95
N THR A 433 -5.80 4.57 -23.98
CA THR A 433 -4.67 3.63 -24.00
C THR A 433 -3.86 3.72 -25.31
N ASP A 434 -4.53 3.94 -26.44
CA ASP A 434 -3.88 4.07 -27.73
C ASP A 434 -4.73 4.91 -28.70
N SER A 435 -4.09 5.85 -29.39
CA SER A 435 -4.74 6.73 -30.37
C SER A 435 -5.36 6.02 -31.59
N SER A 436 -5.09 4.73 -31.77
CA SER A 436 -5.69 3.89 -32.82
C SER A 436 -7.07 3.33 -32.46
N ILE A 437 -7.49 3.42 -31.19
CA ILE A 437 -8.80 2.95 -30.74
C ILE A 437 -9.89 3.86 -31.30
N LEU A 438 -10.90 3.26 -31.94
CA LEU A 438 -12.04 3.97 -32.52
C LEU A 438 -13.24 4.00 -31.56
N GLY A 439 -13.35 3.00 -30.70
CA GLY A 439 -14.31 2.95 -29.61
C GLY A 439 -14.36 1.59 -28.93
N ASP A 440 -14.94 1.60 -27.74
CA ASP A 440 -15.23 0.41 -26.95
C ASP A 440 -16.73 0.21 -26.72
N ASP A 441 -17.15 -1.05 -26.69
CA ASP A 441 -18.45 -1.46 -26.17
C ASP A 441 -18.24 -2.40 -24.98
N SER A 442 -18.68 -1.98 -23.81
CA SER A 442 -18.40 -2.62 -22.53
C SER A 442 -19.69 -2.98 -21.80
N SER A 443 -19.84 -4.24 -21.42
CA SER A 443 -20.98 -4.76 -20.65
C SER A 443 -20.53 -5.34 -19.30
N ILE A 444 -21.34 -5.13 -18.26
CA ILE A 444 -21.03 -5.56 -16.88
C ILE A 444 -22.07 -6.52 -16.33
N ARG A 445 -21.61 -7.48 -15.53
CA ARG A 445 -22.46 -8.35 -14.70
C ARG A 445 -21.89 -8.41 -13.28
N LEU A 446 -22.74 -8.39 -12.26
CA LEU A 446 -22.32 -8.53 -10.88
C LEU A 446 -22.32 -10.01 -10.48
N LYS A 447 -21.31 -10.42 -9.72
CA LYS A 447 -21.17 -11.77 -9.17
C LYS A 447 -20.86 -11.68 -7.68
N LYS A 448 -21.60 -12.45 -6.88
CA LYS A 448 -21.23 -12.78 -5.50
C LYS A 448 -20.93 -14.26 -5.38
N THR A 449 -20.05 -14.60 -4.45
CA THR A 449 -19.67 -15.98 -4.14
C THR A 449 -20.11 -16.28 -2.71
N ILE A 450 -20.71 -17.45 -2.50
CA ILE A 450 -21.04 -17.97 -1.18
C ILE A 450 -20.34 -19.32 -0.98
N VAL A 451 -19.98 -19.61 0.27
CA VAL A 451 -19.51 -20.93 0.68
C VAL A 451 -20.57 -21.48 1.64
N PRO A 452 -21.50 -22.33 1.16
CA PRO A 452 -22.54 -22.86 2.02
C PRO A 452 -21.97 -23.92 2.97
N GLU A 453 -22.42 -23.91 4.22
CA GLU A 453 -22.23 -25.06 5.12
C GLU A 453 -23.10 -26.22 4.64
N LEU A 454 -22.49 -27.40 4.53
CA LEU A 454 -23.17 -28.60 4.07
C LEU A 454 -23.96 -29.22 5.22
N ASN A 455 -25.14 -29.78 4.90
CA ASN A 455 -26.01 -30.52 5.82
C ASN A 455 -26.69 -29.69 6.94
N THR A 456 -26.57 -28.37 6.93
CA THR A 456 -27.32 -27.46 7.81
C THR A 456 -28.21 -26.53 6.99
N PRO A 457 -29.53 -26.45 7.26
CA PRO A 457 -30.39 -25.48 6.60
C PRO A 457 -30.13 -24.09 7.17
N LEU A 458 -29.22 -23.35 6.55
CA LEU A 458 -28.93 -21.94 6.84
C LEU A 458 -29.47 -21.06 5.72
N SER A 459 -30.01 -19.90 6.08
CA SER A 459 -30.39 -18.88 5.10
C SER A 459 -29.23 -17.94 4.82
N TYR A 460 -28.99 -17.67 3.54
CA TYR A 460 -27.92 -16.79 3.08
C TYR A 460 -28.52 -15.51 2.50
N THR A 461 -28.22 -14.37 3.12
CA THR A 461 -28.65 -13.07 2.60
C THR A 461 -27.52 -12.42 1.80
N LEU A 462 -27.72 -12.30 0.50
CA LEU A 462 -26.84 -11.65 -0.46
C LEU A 462 -27.35 -10.24 -0.78
N ARG A 463 -26.55 -9.22 -0.44
CA ARG A 463 -26.89 -7.81 -0.73
C ARG A 463 -26.03 -7.29 -1.88
N PHE A 464 -26.60 -7.04 -3.06
CA PHE A 464 -25.87 -6.46 -4.19
C PHE A 464 -25.77 -4.93 -4.13
N ASN A 465 -26.55 -4.29 -3.25
CA ASN A 465 -26.60 -2.84 -3.01
C ASN A 465 -26.81 -2.01 -4.29
N ASN A 466 -27.39 -2.62 -5.33
CA ASN A 466 -27.74 -2.01 -6.60
C ASN A 466 -29.05 -2.60 -7.08
N ALA A 467 -29.87 -1.77 -7.71
CA ALA A 467 -31.08 -2.24 -8.36
C ALA A 467 -30.74 -3.21 -9.50
N ILE A 468 -31.46 -4.32 -9.56
CA ILE A 468 -31.30 -5.34 -10.59
C ILE A 468 -32.34 -5.07 -11.68
N SER A 469 -31.90 -5.01 -12.93
CA SER A 469 -32.76 -4.64 -14.06
C SER A 469 -33.84 -5.68 -14.33
N HIS A 470 -35.06 -5.44 -13.85
CA HIS A 470 -36.26 -6.22 -14.17
C HIS A 470 -37.37 -5.29 -14.67
N PRO A 471 -37.40 -4.94 -15.98
CA PRO A 471 -38.26 -3.87 -16.50
C PRO A 471 -39.75 -4.23 -16.55
N HIS A 472 -40.11 -5.51 -16.65
CA HIS A 472 -41.49 -5.97 -16.62
C HIS A 472 -41.59 -7.42 -16.11
N THR A 473 -42.75 -7.78 -15.56
CA THR A 473 -43.07 -9.16 -15.19
C THR A 473 -42.98 -10.07 -16.41
N GLY A 474 -42.30 -11.22 -16.28
CA GLY A 474 -42.04 -12.14 -17.39
C GLY A 474 -40.82 -11.79 -18.26
N HIS A 475 -40.00 -10.81 -17.86
CA HIS A 475 -38.68 -10.60 -18.47
C HIS A 475 -37.76 -11.81 -18.24
N ALA A 476 -36.76 -11.99 -19.11
CA ALA A 476 -35.77 -13.06 -18.97
C ALA A 476 -35.07 -13.00 -17.59
N ALA A 477 -34.72 -14.19 -17.08
CA ALA A 477 -34.03 -14.35 -15.81
C ALA A 477 -32.78 -13.47 -15.78
N THR A 478 -32.72 -12.58 -14.79
CA THR A 478 -31.63 -11.61 -14.59
C THR A 478 -30.61 -12.13 -13.58
N LEU A 479 -31.01 -13.06 -12.71
CA LEU A 479 -30.12 -13.75 -11.78
C LEU A 479 -29.91 -15.19 -12.23
N SER A 480 -28.64 -15.60 -12.26
CA SER A 480 -28.23 -16.97 -12.55
C SER A 480 -27.11 -17.40 -11.62
N SER A 481 -27.12 -18.66 -11.16
CA SER A 481 -25.98 -19.25 -10.43
C SER A 481 -25.08 -20.10 -11.33
N THR A 482 -23.90 -20.44 -10.80
CA THR A 482 -23.11 -21.57 -11.30
C THR A 482 -23.80 -22.89 -10.98
N VAL A 483 -23.28 -23.98 -11.55
CA VAL A 483 -23.77 -25.34 -11.33
C VAL A 483 -23.44 -25.80 -9.91
N PHE A 484 -24.37 -26.48 -9.24
CA PHE A 484 -24.19 -27.09 -7.92
C PHE A 484 -25.10 -28.33 -7.75
N SER A 485 -24.88 -29.09 -6.68
CA SER A 485 -25.70 -30.24 -6.32
C SER A 485 -26.58 -29.92 -5.11
N ILE A 486 -27.84 -30.35 -5.13
CA ILE A 486 -28.81 -30.10 -4.05
C ILE A 486 -29.76 -31.29 -3.88
N ASN A 487 -30.22 -31.51 -2.64
CA ASN A 487 -31.28 -32.47 -2.37
C ASN A 487 -32.66 -31.89 -2.75
N ASP A 488 -33.39 -32.65 -3.56
CA ASP A 488 -34.77 -32.35 -3.96
C ASP A 488 -35.74 -32.40 -2.74
N GLU A 489 -37.01 -32.04 -2.92
CA GLU A 489 -38.10 -32.16 -1.93
C GLU A 489 -38.33 -33.60 -1.45
N GLN A 490 -37.81 -34.59 -2.20
CA GLN A 490 -37.85 -36.02 -1.90
C GLN A 490 -36.53 -36.56 -1.32
N ASP A 491 -35.62 -35.67 -0.93
CA ASP A 491 -34.29 -35.97 -0.34
C ASP A 491 -33.34 -36.78 -1.26
N ASN A 492 -33.59 -36.75 -2.57
CA ASN A 492 -32.70 -37.31 -3.57
C ASN A 492 -31.67 -36.25 -4.01
N LEU A 493 -30.38 -36.62 -4.01
CA LEU A 493 -29.30 -35.75 -4.47
C LEU A 493 -29.39 -35.56 -5.99
N GLN A 494 -29.74 -34.35 -6.42
CA GLN A 494 -29.69 -33.94 -7.83
C GLN A 494 -28.37 -33.23 -8.12
N GLN A 495 -27.69 -33.69 -9.17
CA GLN A 495 -26.47 -33.08 -9.69
C GLN A 495 -26.82 -32.14 -10.86
N ASP A 496 -25.93 -31.20 -11.15
CA ASP A 496 -26.07 -30.23 -12.24
C ASP A 496 -27.22 -29.20 -12.13
N CYS A 497 -27.58 -28.83 -10.91
CA CYS A 497 -28.61 -27.83 -10.63
C CYS A 497 -28.07 -26.40 -10.76
N LYS A 498 -28.94 -25.47 -11.17
CA LYS A 498 -28.71 -24.03 -11.29
C LYS A 498 -29.88 -23.27 -10.67
N ILE A 499 -29.65 -22.04 -10.22
CA ILE A 499 -30.69 -21.12 -9.76
C ILE A 499 -30.98 -20.12 -10.88
N LYS A 500 -32.27 -19.87 -11.13
CA LYS A 500 -32.76 -18.75 -11.93
C LYS A 500 -33.82 -17.98 -11.15
N ASP A 501 -33.95 -16.69 -11.40
CA ASP A 501 -35.09 -15.94 -10.90
C ASP A 501 -36.33 -16.11 -11.79
N PHE A 502 -37.48 -16.10 -11.14
CA PHE A 502 -38.78 -16.05 -11.79
C PHE A 502 -39.70 -15.11 -11.00
N ASN A 503 -39.79 -13.85 -11.44
CA ASN A 503 -40.66 -12.81 -10.89
C ASN A 503 -40.60 -12.70 -9.35
N GLY A 504 -39.40 -12.56 -8.77
CA GLY A 504 -39.21 -12.36 -7.33
C GLY A 504 -38.96 -13.64 -6.51
N VAL A 505 -39.13 -14.83 -7.10
CA VAL A 505 -38.84 -16.11 -6.46
C VAL A 505 -37.68 -16.81 -7.16
N LEU A 506 -36.77 -17.38 -6.38
CA LEU A 506 -35.65 -18.17 -6.89
C LEU A 506 -36.08 -19.62 -7.10
N LYS A 507 -35.82 -20.15 -8.30
CA LYS A 507 -36.11 -21.54 -8.65
C LYS A 507 -34.83 -22.30 -8.95
N GLY A 508 -34.72 -23.49 -8.38
CA GLY A 508 -33.68 -24.46 -8.73
C GLY A 508 -34.12 -25.25 -9.95
N TYR A 509 -33.33 -25.23 -11.03
CA TYR A 509 -33.60 -25.98 -12.25
C TYR A 509 -32.36 -26.74 -12.71
N ARG A 510 -32.57 -27.85 -13.41
CA ARG A 510 -31.54 -28.65 -14.07
C ARG A 510 -31.87 -28.70 -15.56
N ILE A 511 -30.83 -28.75 -16.40
CA ILE A 511 -30.97 -28.93 -17.84
C ILE A 511 -30.49 -30.34 -18.16
N ASP A 512 -31.28 -31.11 -18.91
CA ASP A 512 -30.86 -32.43 -19.40
C ASP A 512 -30.05 -32.33 -20.71
N ASN A 513 -29.43 -33.42 -21.16
CA ASN A 513 -28.60 -33.46 -22.38
C ASN A 513 -29.33 -33.02 -23.66
N GLU A 514 -30.67 -33.05 -23.67
CA GLU A 514 -31.52 -32.57 -24.78
C GLU A 514 -31.94 -31.09 -24.66
N GLY A 515 -31.49 -30.37 -23.63
CA GLY A 515 -31.78 -28.95 -23.43
C GLY A 515 -33.10 -28.64 -22.73
N THR A 516 -33.84 -29.65 -22.28
CA THR A 516 -35.10 -29.48 -21.54
C THR A 516 -34.85 -29.11 -20.09
N GLU A 517 -35.53 -28.07 -19.59
CA GLU A 517 -35.42 -27.60 -18.21
C GLU A 517 -36.36 -28.36 -17.27
N PHE A 518 -35.81 -28.94 -16.20
CA PHE A 518 -36.56 -29.57 -15.12
C PHE A 518 -36.43 -28.74 -13.85
N THR A 519 -37.55 -28.35 -13.24
CA THR A 519 -37.51 -27.68 -11.92
C THR A 519 -37.25 -28.71 -10.83
N VAL A 520 -36.22 -28.47 -10.03
CA VAL A 520 -35.84 -29.28 -8.86
C VAL A 520 -36.41 -28.68 -7.57
N ARG A 521 -36.48 -27.35 -7.46
CA ARG A 521 -37.19 -26.68 -6.34
C ARG A 521 -37.90 -25.43 -6.82
N GLU A 522 -39.17 -25.33 -6.47
CA GLU A 522 -40.04 -24.21 -6.87
C GLU A 522 -39.82 -22.95 -6.03
N ASN A 523 -39.30 -23.07 -4.80
CA ASN A 523 -38.95 -21.93 -3.96
C ASN A 523 -37.64 -22.20 -3.19
N MET A 524 -36.57 -21.57 -3.66
CA MET A 524 -35.27 -21.55 -3.01
C MET A 524 -34.96 -20.20 -2.37
N GLY A 525 -35.95 -19.29 -2.28
CA GLY A 525 -35.74 -17.97 -1.72
C GLY A 525 -36.34 -16.85 -2.56
N THR A 526 -36.01 -15.61 -2.18
CA THR A 526 -36.64 -14.40 -2.74
C THR A 526 -35.60 -13.40 -3.22
N ILE A 527 -35.97 -12.62 -4.24
CA ILE A 527 -35.19 -11.52 -4.76
C ILE A 527 -36.02 -10.24 -4.73
N ASP A 528 -35.47 -9.21 -4.08
CA ASP A 528 -35.94 -7.84 -4.19
C ASP A 528 -35.10 -7.11 -5.25
N TYR A 529 -35.73 -6.82 -6.39
CA TYR A 529 -35.08 -6.15 -7.53
C TYR A 529 -34.72 -4.69 -7.24
N ILE A 530 -35.40 -4.02 -6.30
CA ILE A 530 -35.18 -2.60 -5.99
C ILE A 530 -33.96 -2.45 -5.07
N THR A 531 -33.93 -3.22 -4.00
CA THR A 531 -32.81 -3.17 -3.03
C THR A 531 -31.63 -4.03 -3.46
N GLY A 532 -31.82 -4.94 -4.42
CA GLY A 532 -30.82 -5.93 -4.82
C GLY A 532 -30.54 -6.95 -3.71
N LYS A 533 -31.50 -7.16 -2.80
CA LYS A 533 -31.40 -8.15 -1.73
C LYS A 533 -31.91 -9.50 -2.23
N VAL A 534 -31.05 -10.51 -2.16
CA VAL A 534 -31.35 -11.89 -2.52
C VAL A 534 -31.23 -12.73 -1.26
N VAL A 535 -32.27 -13.46 -0.91
CA VAL A 535 -32.27 -14.40 0.21
C VAL A 535 -32.39 -15.80 -0.37
N ILE A 536 -31.44 -16.67 -0.05
CA ILE A 536 -31.40 -18.08 -0.45
C ILE A 536 -31.61 -18.96 0.78
#